data_AF-S2JBR6-F1
#
_entry.id   AF-S2JBR6-F1
#
_cell.length_a   1.000
_cell.length_b   1.000
_cell.length_c   1.000
_cell.angle_alpha   90.00
_cell.angle_beta   90.00
_cell.angle_gamma   90.00
#
_symmetry.space_group_name_H-M   'P 1'
#
loop_
_entity.id
_entity.type
_entity.pdbx_description
1 polymer ?
#
loop_
_entity_poly.entity_id
_entity_poly.type
_entity_poly.pdbx_seq_one_letter_code
_entity_poly.pdbx_strand_id
1 'polypeptide(L)'
;APIVYLGFPLIQSTVQRTNHINMIVDKLKAATTLHATRSLSVVGRATVVNTLLLSKCWYILRVTPLTQQDLHKITSVMIQFLRRGIFP
;
A
#
# COMPACT_ATOMS: atom_id res chain seq x y z
N ALA A 1 19.95 -1.75 -12.54
CA ALA A 1 18.71 -1.19 -11.96
C ALA A 1 17.63 -1.18 -13.05
N PRO A 2 16.36 -1.47 -12.75
CA PRO A 2 15.30 -1.40 -13.76
C PRO A 2 15.13 0.05 -14.25
N ILE A 3 14.79 0.23 -15.53
CA ILE A 3 14.52 1.55 -16.11
C ILE A 3 13.21 2.07 -15.49
N VAL A 4 13.25 3.28 -14.92
CA VAL A 4 12.10 3.90 -14.26
C VAL A 4 11.63 5.09 -15.08
N TYR A 5 10.34 5.08 -15.46
CA TYR A 5 9.69 6.17 -16.17
C TYR A 5 8.53 6.71 -15.34
N LEU A 6 8.55 8.01 -15.02
CA LEU A 6 7.54 8.68 -14.18
C LEU A 6 7.30 7.99 -12.82
N GLY A 7 8.32 7.34 -12.27
CA GLY A 7 8.21 6.59 -11.01
C GLY A 7 7.71 5.14 -11.16
N PHE A 8 7.40 4.70 -12.38
CA PHE A 8 7.03 3.32 -12.69
C PHE A 8 8.22 2.57 -13.30
N PRO A 9 8.59 1.37 -12.81
CA PRO A 9 9.54 0.55 -13.52
C PRO A 9 8.91 0.10 -14.84
N LEU A 10 9.68 0.12 -15.92
CA LEU A 10 9.30 -0.56 -17.16
C LEU A 10 9.36 -2.06 -16.89
N ILE A 11 8.19 -2.65 -16.64
CA ILE A 11 8.06 -4.05 -16.26
C ILE A 11 8.27 -4.91 -17.49
N GLN A 12 9.43 -5.56 -17.58
CA GLN A 12 9.79 -6.48 -18.66
C GLN A 12 9.73 -7.95 -18.20
N SER A 13 9.57 -8.19 -16.88
CA SER A 13 9.51 -9.52 -16.28
C SER A 13 8.54 -9.58 -15.11
N THR A 14 7.97 -10.75 -14.87
CA THR A 14 7.11 -11.05 -13.70
C THR A 14 7.85 -10.84 -12.39
N VAL A 15 9.16 -11.13 -12.33
CA VAL A 15 10.00 -10.92 -11.14
C VAL A 15 10.11 -9.43 -10.82
N GLN A 16 10.30 -8.59 -11.84
CA GLN A 16 10.35 -7.13 -11.67
C GLN A 16 9.01 -6.58 -11.16
N ARG A 17 7.88 -7.10 -11.66
CA ARG A 17 6.54 -6.75 -11.16
C ARG A 17 6.42 -7.08 -9.68
N THR A 18 6.73 -8.32 -9.29
CA THR A 18 6.62 -8.78 -7.91
C THR A 18 7.49 -7.96 -6.97
N ASN A 19 8.73 -7.66 -7.37
CA ASN A 19 9.63 -6.82 -6.58
C ASN A 19 9.11 -5.38 -6.42
N HIS A 20 8.54 -4.81 -7.49
CA HIS A 20 7.92 -3.48 -7.43
C HIS A 20 6.74 -3.45 -6.47
N ILE A 21 5.85 -4.43 -6.56
CA ILE A 21 4.69 -4.55 -5.66
C ILE A 21 5.14 -4.74 -4.20
N ASN A 22 6.11 -5.61 -3.94
CA ASN A 22 6.62 -5.81 -2.58
C ASN A 22 7.19 -4.50 -2.01
N MET A 23 7.97 -3.75 -2.80
CA MET A 23 8.48 -2.44 -2.40
C MET A 23 7.34 -1.44 -2.08
N ILE A 24 6.24 -1.46 -2.84
CA ILE A 24 5.07 -0.63 -2.56
C ILE A 24 4.40 -1.05 -1.25
N VAL A 25 4.20 -2.35 -1.05
CA VAL A 25 3.63 -2.90 0.19
C VAL A 25 4.49 -2.52 1.40
N ASP A 26 5.81 -2.55 1.28
CA ASP A 26 6.70 -2.16 2.36
C ASP A 26 6.65 -0.65 2.64
N LYS A 27 6.53 0.19 1.60
CA LYS A 27 6.25 1.63 1.78
C LYS A 27 4.91 1.88 2.46
N LEU A 28 3.87 1.12 2.11
CA LEU A 28 2.55 1.19 2.76
C LEU A 28 2.65 0.80 4.24
N LYS A 29 3.38 -0.27 4.57
CA LYS A 29 3.64 -0.67 5.95
C LYS A 29 4.40 0.40 6.73
N ALA A 30 5.42 1.00 6.14
CA ALA A 30 6.17 2.09 6.77
C ALA A 30 5.29 3.33 7.02
N ALA A 31 4.38 3.65 6.08
CA ALA A 31 3.42 4.72 6.28
C ALA A 31 2.41 4.39 7.40
N THR A 32 1.88 3.16 7.45
CA THR A 32 0.94 2.76 8.51
C THR A 32 1.60 2.72 9.88
N THR A 33 2.86 2.31 10.00
CA THR A 33 3.60 2.37 11.28
C THR A 33 3.84 3.81 11.72
N LEU A 34 4.22 4.70 10.80
CA LEU A 34 4.38 6.13 11.09
C LEU A 34 3.08 6.78 11.54
N HIS A 35 1.95 6.46 10.90
CA HIS A 35 0.66 7.02 11.29
C HIS A 35 0.08 6.37 12.55
N ALA A 36 0.50 5.15 12.89
CA ALA A 36 0.05 4.46 14.09
C ALA A 36 0.62 5.08 15.37
N THR A 37 1.71 5.84 15.33
CA THR A 37 2.28 6.52 16.51
C THR A 37 1.46 7.73 16.96
N ARG A 38 0.48 8.19 16.16
CA ARG A 38 -0.27 9.43 16.39
C ARG A 38 -1.57 9.26 17.18
N SER A 39 -1.77 8.12 17.85
CA SER A 39 -2.97 7.82 18.68
C SER A 39 -4.30 8.23 18.05
N LEU A 40 -4.44 7.99 16.74
CA LEU A 40 -5.62 8.39 15.97
C LEU A 40 -6.86 7.60 16.38
N SER A 41 -8.03 8.24 16.37
CA SER A 41 -9.32 7.55 16.51
C SER A 41 -9.56 6.57 15.36
N VAL A 42 -10.50 5.63 15.53
CA VAL A 42 -10.89 4.69 14.46
C VAL A 42 -11.28 5.44 13.19
N VAL A 43 -12.05 6.52 13.32
CA VAL A 43 -12.48 7.37 12.20
C VAL A 43 -11.27 8.07 11.57
N GLY A 44 -10.35 8.62 12.38
CA GLY A 44 -9.13 9.24 11.86
C GLY A 44 -8.26 8.26 11.08
N ARG A 45 -8.15 6.99 11.53
CA ARG A 45 -7.45 5.94 10.79
C ARG A 45 -8.17 5.59 9.49
N ALA A 46 -9.50 5.52 9.48
CA ALA A 46 -10.28 5.32 8.25
C ALA A 46 -10.07 6.45 7.23
N THR A 47 -10.03 7.70 7.69
CA THR A 47 -9.74 8.85 6.82
C THR A 47 -8.32 8.75 6.23
N VAL A 48 -7.31 8.38 7.02
CA VAL A 48 -5.94 8.18 6.51
C VAL A 48 -5.89 7.07 5.47
N VAL A 49 -6.61 5.96 5.68
CA VAL A 49 -6.71 4.87 4.69
C VAL A 49 -7.33 5.37 3.39
N ASN A 50 -8.47 6.03 3.47
CA ASN A 50 -9.21 6.50 2.29
C ASN A 50 -8.46 7.57 1.50
N THR A 51 -7.82 8.51 2.18
CA THR A 51 -7.23 9.68 1.53
C THR A 51 -5.77 9.48 1.14
N LEU A 52 -4.96 8.81 1.96
CA LEU A 52 -3.51 8.74 1.77
C LEU A 52 -3.04 7.38 1.24
N LEU A 53 -3.57 6.28 1.79
CA LEU A 53 -3.15 4.94 1.40
C LEU A 53 -3.81 4.52 0.08
N LEU A 54 -5.13 4.69 -0.03
CA LEU A 54 -5.88 4.31 -1.24
C LEU A 54 -5.55 5.20 -2.45
N SER A 55 -5.29 6.49 -2.27
CA SER A 55 -4.87 7.37 -3.38
C SER A 55 -3.52 6.96 -3.98
N LYS A 56 -2.56 6.55 -3.15
CA LYS A 56 -1.27 6.00 -3.60
C LYS A 56 -1.44 4.67 -4.34
N CYS A 57 -2.28 3.77 -3.81
CA CYS A 57 -2.59 2.50 -4.47
C CYS A 57 -3.26 2.73 -5.83
N TRP A 58 -4.21 3.67 -5.91
CA TRP A 58 -4.92 4.01 -7.15
C TRP A 58 -3.98 4.45 -8.27
N TYR A 59 -3.03 5.34 -7.95
CA TYR A 59 -2.03 5.81 -8.91
C TYR A 59 -1.22 4.65 -9.51
N ILE A 60 -0.89 3.66 -8.69
CA ILE A 60 -0.11 2.48 -9.09
C ILE A 60 -0.95 1.51 -9.91
N LEU A 61 -2.17 1.22 -9.45
CA LEU A 61 -3.15 0.34 -10.09
C LEU A 61 -3.45 0.73 -11.53
N ARG A 62 -3.40 2.04 -11.85
CA ARG A 62 -3.66 2.54 -13.20
C ARG A 62 -2.66 2.04 -14.24
N VAL A 63 -1.40 1.82 -13.84
CA VAL A 63 -0.29 1.53 -14.77
C VAL A 63 0.18 0.08 -14.63
N THR A 64 0.08 -0.50 -13.43
CA THR A 64 0.61 -1.85 -13.16
C THR A 64 -0.52 -2.86 -13.02
N PRO A 65 -0.55 -3.94 -13.84
CA PRO A 65 -1.49 -5.02 -13.66
C PRO A 65 -1.17 -5.76 -12.35
N LEU A 66 -2.13 -5.77 -11.43
CA LEU A 66 -2.03 -6.39 -10.13
C LEU A 66 -2.77 -7.72 -10.11
N THR A 67 -2.22 -8.71 -9.41
CA THR A 67 -2.95 -9.96 -9.16
C THR A 67 -3.87 -9.82 -7.95
N GLN A 68 -4.85 -10.71 -7.84
CA GLN A 68 -5.70 -10.74 -6.65
C GLN A 68 -4.90 -10.95 -5.36
N GLN A 69 -3.82 -11.74 -5.41
CA GLN A 69 -2.95 -11.94 -4.24
C GLN A 69 -2.29 -10.63 -3.79
N ASP A 70 -1.90 -9.78 -4.75
CA ASP A 70 -1.30 -8.48 -4.45
C ASP A 70 -2.33 -7.52 -3.82
N LEU A 71 -3.57 -7.52 -4.33
CA LEU A 71 -4.67 -6.76 -3.72
C LEU A 71 -4.99 -7.24 -2.29
N HIS A 72 -4.96 -8.55 -2.05
CA HIS A 72 -5.14 -9.11 -0.71
C HIS A 72 -4.03 -8.67 0.25
N LYS A 73 -2.77 -8.60 -0.21
CA LYS A 73 -1.67 -8.08 0.62
C LYS A 73 -1.89 -6.61 1.01
N ILE A 74 -2.27 -5.78 0.04
CA ILE A 74 -2.52 -4.34 0.28
C ILE A 74 -3.70 -4.14 1.25
N THR A 75 -4.82 -4.81 1.00
CA THR A 75 -6.01 -4.71 1.85
C THR A 75 -5.74 -5.25 3.26
N SER A 76 -4.98 -6.34 3.39
CA SER A 76 -4.56 -6.86 4.69
C SER A 76 -3.79 -5.83 5.52
N VAL A 77 -2.83 -5.11 4.92
CA VAL A 77 -2.08 -4.03 5.60
C VAL A 77 -3.02 -2.91 6.06
N MET A 78 -3.99 -2.51 5.23
CA MET A 78 -4.98 -1.49 5.58
C MET A 78 -5.89 -1.94 6.73
N ILE A 79 -6.39 -3.17 6.68
CA ILE A 79 -7.27 -3.74 7.72
C ILE A 79 -6.51 -3.84 9.05
N GLN A 80 -5.25 -4.30 9.05
CA GLN A 80 -4.41 -4.35 10.25
C GLN A 80 -4.23 -2.96 10.86
N PHE A 81 -4.03 -1.93 10.03
CA PHE A 81 -3.92 -0.55 10.51
C PHE A 81 -5.25 -0.05 11.13
N LEU A 82 -6.39 -0.36 10.53
CA LEU A 82 -7.71 0.03 11.06
C LEU A 82 -8.02 -0.64 12.40
N ARG A 83 -7.77 -1.95 12.48
CA ARG A 83 -8.02 -2.80 13.66
C ARG A 83 -7.10 -2.48 14.84
N ARG A 84 -6.01 -1.74 14.62
CA ARG A 84 -5.07 -1.38 15.68
C ARG A 84 -5.76 -0.56 16.77
N GLY A 85 -5.89 -1.12 17.97
CA GLY A 85 -6.59 -0.48 19.09
C GLY A 85 -8.11 -0.66 19.09
N ILE A 86 -8.65 -1.57 18.27
CA ILE A 86 -10.02 -2.10 18.44
C ILE A 86 -9.86 -3.39 19.24
N PHE A 87 -10.21 -3.35 20.53
CA PHE A 87 -10.31 -4.55 21.37
C PHE A 87 -11.71 -5.14 21.19
N PRO A 88 -11.90 -6.48 21.19
CA PRO A 88 -13.23 -7.09 21.20
C PRO A 88 -14.02 -6.71 22.45
#